data_AF-A0A7S1J8D5-F1
#
_entry.id   AF-A0A7S1J8D5-F1
#
_cell.length_a   1.000
_cell.length_b   1.000
_cell.length_c   1.000
_cell.angle_alpha   90.00
_cell.angle_beta   90.00
_cell.angle_gamma   90.00
#
_symmetry.space_group_name_H-M   'P 1'
#
loop_
_entity.id
_entity.type
_entity.pdbx_description
1 polymer ?
#
loop_
_entity_poly.entity_id
_entity_poly.type
_entity_poly.pdbx_seq_one_letter_code
_entity_poly.pdbx_strand_id
1 'polypeptide(L)'
;MPANVPVKCESLSCSVTPPVGSSYCIRSIDTSAIPTDEKSNAARLLSQATFGPTQTDIDHVTGDLGGDAKAWFAEQVGLPPSLHRAHYRRRMNARANTATVTGVLRSPCELGSRWQSYTFNLYDEGKTVTAQVGGAGYQLVINGVVHTEMASFNVGTGDFPRVFKICQVDELVNMDVDLSQDDCASHTAIPNPPVHFAAPPAEVLNFAGAELQPLSAVVIKRTGVVLLTRAPSSCSAESLPPLATFMVGPSGDYFRHDPRVKTVDNTLDSPAVEATDAATCPAVTKTFLNRGKCRRQAACARSTYSSAPVILNDETLRIWYLGGTLRYVYYITGLRLEDPYVKSPCTSAWSRWSR
;
A
#
# COMPACT_ATOMS: atom_id res chain seq x y z
N MET A 1 -2.88 36.89 8.85
CA MET A 1 -2.28 37.79 7.85
C MET A 1 -2.29 39.19 8.44
N PRO A 2 -1.19 39.96 8.43
CA PRO A 2 -1.20 41.31 8.95
C PRO A 2 -2.21 42.15 8.14
N ALA A 3 -3.06 42.89 8.83
CA ALA A 3 -4.06 43.75 8.21
C ALA A 3 -3.35 44.84 7.40
N ASN A 4 -3.70 44.99 6.12
CA ASN A 4 -3.20 46.07 5.29
C ASN A 4 -3.74 47.40 5.84
N VAL A 5 -2.88 48.22 6.47
CA VAL A 5 -3.26 49.55 6.92
C VAL A 5 -3.26 50.48 5.71
N PRO A 6 -4.36 51.20 5.40
CA PRO A 6 -4.41 52.11 4.26
C PRO A 6 -3.39 53.23 4.43
N VAL A 7 -2.52 53.43 3.43
CA VAL A 7 -1.59 54.56 3.35
C VAL A 7 -2.18 55.61 2.43
N LYS A 8 -2.34 56.85 2.92
CA LYS A 8 -2.78 58.00 2.10
C LYS A 8 -1.60 58.92 1.86
N CYS A 9 -1.17 59.07 0.62
CA CYS A 9 -0.08 59.98 0.25
C CYS A 9 -0.63 61.20 -0.50
N GLU A 10 -0.29 62.40 -0.03
CA GLU A 10 -0.59 63.67 -0.68
C GLU A 10 0.71 64.47 -0.84
N SER A 11 1.05 64.79 -2.09
CA SER A 11 2.29 65.49 -2.47
C SER A 11 3.56 64.80 -1.95
N LEU A 12 4.23 65.37 -0.94
CA LEU A 12 5.48 64.89 -0.33
C LEU A 12 5.28 64.21 1.03
N SER A 13 4.03 63.95 1.46
CA SER A 13 3.76 63.35 2.76
C SER A 13 2.80 62.16 2.64
N CYS A 14 3.07 61.10 3.41
CA CYS A 14 2.19 59.96 3.55
C CYS A 14 1.71 59.85 5.00
N SER A 15 0.41 59.61 5.18
CA SER A 15 -0.22 59.41 6.47
C SER A 15 -0.78 57.99 6.57
N VAL A 16 -0.70 57.44 7.78
CA VAL A 16 -1.20 56.11 8.12
C VAL A 16 -2.05 56.26 9.37
N THR A 17 -3.27 55.73 9.35
CA THR A 17 -4.14 55.69 10.55
C THR A 17 -4.11 54.28 11.13
N PRO A 18 -3.30 54.03 12.18
CA PRO A 18 -3.28 52.72 12.82
C PRO A 18 -4.63 52.44 13.53
N PRO A 19 -5.11 51.19 13.58
CA PRO A 19 -6.30 50.85 14.35
C PRO A 19 -6.14 51.19 15.85
N VAL A 20 -7.24 51.51 16.53
CA VAL A 20 -7.17 51.89 17.96
C VAL A 20 -6.98 50.64 18.83
N GLY A 21 -6.14 50.73 19.87
CA GLY A 21 -6.00 49.69 20.89
C GLY A 21 -4.92 48.62 20.66
N SER A 22 -4.02 48.78 19.68
CA SER A 22 -2.84 47.92 19.53
C SER A 22 -1.55 48.72 19.43
N SER A 23 -0.42 48.06 19.71
CA SER A 23 0.92 48.60 19.44
C SER A 23 1.39 48.16 18.06
N TYR A 24 1.97 49.07 17.28
CA TYR A 24 2.42 48.82 15.90
C TYR A 24 3.88 49.20 15.71
N CYS A 25 4.58 48.46 14.85
CA CYS A 25 5.91 48.82 14.36
C CYS A 25 5.77 49.26 12.90
N ILE A 26 6.01 50.55 12.62
CA ILE A 26 6.15 51.05 11.25
C ILE A 26 7.61 50.86 10.86
N ARG A 27 7.85 50.10 9.79
CA ARG A 27 9.17 49.97 9.18
C ARG A 27 9.12 50.63 7.81
N SER A 28 9.91 51.68 7.62
CA SER A 28 10.21 52.17 6.28
C SER A 28 11.31 51.28 5.69
N ILE A 29 11.12 50.87 4.43
CA ILE A 29 12.17 50.22 3.64
C ILE A 29 12.48 51.18 2.52
N ASP A 30 13.69 51.70 2.50
CA ASP A 30 14.18 52.46 1.37
C ASP A 30 14.47 51.49 0.21
N THR A 31 13.60 51.49 -0.79
CA THR A 31 13.75 50.64 -1.96
C THR A 31 14.90 51.07 -2.87
N SER A 32 15.36 52.32 -2.75
CA SER A 32 16.54 52.82 -3.48
C SER A 32 17.86 52.30 -2.91
N ALA A 33 17.84 51.85 -1.64
CA ALA A 33 18.97 51.21 -0.98
C ALA A 33 19.02 49.68 -1.21
N ILE A 34 18.07 49.12 -1.97
CA ILE A 34 18.08 47.70 -2.32
C ILE A 34 19.23 47.45 -3.29
N PRO A 35 20.24 46.65 -2.94
CA PRO A 35 21.37 46.39 -3.83
C PRO A 35 20.87 45.75 -5.12
N THR A 36 21.21 46.31 -6.27
CA THR A 36 20.81 45.85 -7.61
C THR A 36 21.94 45.13 -8.35
N ASP A 37 23.04 44.83 -7.65
CA ASP A 37 24.13 44.04 -8.19
C ASP A 37 23.65 42.62 -8.58
N GLU A 38 24.41 41.99 -9.47
CA GLU A 38 24.05 40.69 -10.03
C GLU A 38 23.86 39.62 -8.96
N LYS A 39 24.67 39.61 -7.89
CA LYS A 39 24.55 38.63 -6.80
C LYS A 39 23.27 38.85 -6.00
N SER A 40 22.92 40.10 -5.73
CA SER A 40 21.66 40.43 -5.06
C SER A 40 20.43 40.11 -5.92
N ASN A 41 20.52 40.29 -7.24
CA ASN A 41 19.46 39.89 -8.17
C ASN A 41 19.32 38.36 -8.24
N ALA A 42 20.43 37.63 -8.34
CA ALA A 42 20.45 36.17 -8.31
C ALA A 42 19.88 35.62 -7.00
N ALA A 43 20.27 36.19 -5.85
CA ALA A 43 19.74 35.79 -4.55
C ALA A 43 18.22 35.99 -4.46
N ARG A 44 17.69 37.10 -5.02
CA ARG A 44 16.23 37.35 -5.06
C ARG A 44 15.49 36.39 -5.99
N LEU A 45 16.05 36.07 -7.15
CA LEU A 45 15.51 35.06 -8.06
C LEU A 45 15.42 33.71 -7.34
N LEU A 46 16.52 33.25 -6.76
CA LEU A 46 16.62 31.96 -6.09
C LEU A 46 15.73 31.89 -4.85
N SER A 47 15.60 32.98 -4.09
CA SER A 47 14.68 33.04 -2.94
C SER A 47 13.21 32.87 -3.33
N GLN A 48 12.83 33.26 -4.56
CA GLN A 48 11.47 33.10 -5.07
C GLN A 48 11.26 31.74 -5.75
N ALA A 49 12.30 31.18 -6.35
CA ALA A 49 12.21 29.97 -7.17
C ALA A 49 12.63 28.68 -6.45
N THR A 50 13.30 28.78 -5.29
CA THR A 50 13.87 27.65 -4.54
C THR A 50 13.55 27.76 -3.04
N PHE A 51 14.07 26.83 -2.23
CA PHE A 51 13.96 26.90 -0.75
C PHE A 51 14.95 27.89 -0.10
N GLY A 52 15.70 28.64 -0.91
CA GLY A 52 16.65 29.65 -0.48
C GLY A 52 17.94 29.56 -1.30
N PRO A 53 18.61 30.69 -1.56
CA PRO A 53 19.87 30.71 -2.29
C PRO A 53 20.99 30.08 -1.49
N THR A 54 21.79 29.21 -2.12
CA THR A 54 23.14 28.91 -1.64
C THR A 54 24.15 29.82 -2.34
N GLN A 55 25.35 29.98 -1.76
CA GLN A 55 26.42 30.76 -2.39
C GLN A 55 26.80 30.19 -3.76
N THR A 56 26.84 28.86 -3.88
CA THR A 56 27.09 28.14 -5.13
C THR A 56 26.04 28.48 -6.18
N ASP A 57 24.75 28.50 -5.82
CA ASP A 57 23.68 28.82 -6.77
C ASP A 57 23.75 30.28 -7.23
N ILE A 58 24.11 31.21 -6.34
CA ILE A 58 24.32 32.62 -6.68
C ILE A 58 25.48 32.76 -7.66
N ASP A 59 26.60 32.09 -7.39
CA ASP A 59 27.78 32.16 -8.25
C ASP A 59 27.53 31.49 -9.61
N HIS A 60 26.73 30.43 -9.67
CA HIS A 60 26.29 29.81 -10.91
C HIS A 60 25.41 30.76 -11.75
N VAL A 61 24.40 31.39 -11.15
CA VAL A 61 23.53 32.35 -11.86
C VAL A 61 24.33 33.56 -12.35
N THR A 62 25.25 34.08 -11.54
CA THR A 62 26.00 35.31 -11.89
C THR A 62 27.20 35.05 -12.79
N GLY A 63 27.95 33.98 -12.56
CA GLY A 63 29.14 33.63 -13.32
C GLY A 63 28.82 32.88 -14.61
N ASP A 64 28.26 31.69 -14.49
CA ASP A 64 28.08 30.78 -15.63
C ASP A 64 26.97 31.26 -16.58
N LEU A 65 25.94 31.90 -16.03
CA LEU A 65 24.78 32.39 -16.78
C LEU A 65 24.75 33.92 -16.96
N GLY A 66 25.76 34.64 -16.48
CA GLY A 66 25.86 36.10 -16.63
C GLY A 66 24.68 36.88 -16.04
N GLY A 67 24.04 36.34 -14.99
CA GLY A 67 22.84 36.93 -14.38
C GLY A 67 21.54 36.66 -15.13
N ASP A 68 21.53 35.82 -16.18
CA ASP A 68 20.34 35.55 -16.99
C ASP A 68 19.35 34.59 -16.29
N ALA A 69 18.31 35.17 -15.71
CA ALA A 69 17.22 34.43 -15.08
C ALA A 69 16.48 33.48 -16.05
N LYS A 70 16.41 33.80 -17.34
CA LYS A 70 15.75 32.94 -18.35
C LYS A 70 16.60 31.71 -18.66
N ALA A 71 17.92 31.90 -18.77
CA ALA A 71 18.85 30.79 -18.95
C ALA A 71 18.78 29.83 -17.75
N TRP A 72 18.81 30.37 -16.52
CA TRP A 72 18.66 29.56 -15.31
C TRP A 72 17.34 28.78 -15.29
N PHE A 73 16.22 29.44 -15.62
CA PHE A 73 14.92 28.77 -15.69
C PHE A 73 14.88 27.65 -16.75
N ALA A 74 15.47 27.88 -17.92
CA ALA A 74 15.55 26.88 -18.98
C ALA A 74 16.35 25.64 -18.54
N GLU A 75 17.43 25.82 -17.79
CA GLU A 75 18.19 24.71 -17.20
C GLU A 75 17.36 23.94 -16.18
N GLN A 76 16.65 24.62 -15.27
CA GLN A 76 15.79 23.96 -14.28
C GLN A 76 14.67 23.14 -14.93
N VAL A 77 14.06 23.66 -16.00
CA VAL A 77 13.03 22.93 -16.76
C VAL A 77 13.64 21.75 -17.55
N GLY A 78 14.91 21.85 -17.94
CA GLY A 78 15.64 20.79 -18.64
C GLY A 78 16.09 19.63 -17.75
N LEU A 79 16.10 19.80 -16.43
CA LEU A 79 16.47 18.73 -15.50
C LEU A 79 15.48 17.56 -15.56
N PRO A 80 15.95 16.31 -15.41
CA PRO A 80 15.05 15.17 -15.23
C PRO A 80 14.10 15.42 -14.05
N PRO A 81 12.78 15.25 -14.24
CA PRO A 81 11.82 15.59 -13.20
C PRO A 81 12.01 14.70 -11.97
N SER A 82 12.27 15.33 -10.81
CA SER A 82 12.21 14.66 -9.51
C SER A 82 10.74 14.55 -9.08
N LEU A 83 10.09 13.47 -9.48
CA LEU A 83 8.68 13.28 -9.18
C LEU A 83 8.50 12.89 -7.71
N HIS A 84 8.13 13.85 -6.85
CA HIS A 84 7.79 13.59 -5.44
C HIS A 84 6.79 12.43 -5.31
N ARG A 85 5.81 12.35 -6.21
CA ARG A 85 4.86 11.22 -6.26
C ARG A 85 5.53 9.88 -6.57
N ALA A 86 6.50 9.83 -7.48
CA ALA A 86 7.23 8.60 -7.77
C ALA A 86 8.12 8.22 -6.58
N HIS A 87 8.79 9.20 -5.97
CA HIS A 87 9.60 9.01 -4.77
C HIS A 87 8.76 8.45 -3.61
N TYR A 88 7.59 9.04 -3.38
CA TYR A 88 6.63 8.62 -2.36
C TYR A 88 6.07 7.22 -2.65
N ARG A 89 5.61 6.94 -3.86
CA ARG A 89 5.04 5.63 -4.23
C ARG A 89 6.01 4.47 -4.05
N ARG A 90 7.31 4.67 -4.32
CA ARG A 90 8.35 3.65 -4.11
C ARG A 90 8.59 3.32 -2.64
N ARG A 91 8.22 4.23 -1.72
CA ARG A 91 8.52 4.14 -0.28
C ARG A 91 7.25 3.98 0.57
N MET A 92 6.08 4.15 -0.04
CA MET A 92 4.80 3.84 0.56
C MET A 92 4.69 2.34 0.78
N ASN A 93 4.52 1.95 2.04
CA ASN A 93 4.46 0.56 2.47
C ASN A 93 3.38 0.48 3.56
N ALA A 94 2.14 0.79 3.14
CA ALA A 94 0.99 0.80 4.04
C ALA A 94 0.72 -0.62 4.56
N ARG A 95 0.31 -0.72 5.82
CA ARG A 95 -0.14 -1.99 6.40
C ARG A 95 -1.51 -2.34 5.83
N ALA A 96 -1.73 -3.61 5.54
CA ALA A 96 -3.00 -4.14 5.08
C ALA A 96 -3.08 -5.63 5.45
N ASN A 97 -4.21 -6.09 5.94
CA ASN A 97 -4.43 -7.48 6.36
C ASN A 97 -5.11 -8.33 5.27
N THR A 98 -5.61 -7.70 4.21
CA THR A 98 -6.29 -8.32 3.09
C THR A 98 -5.87 -7.64 1.79
N ALA A 99 -5.83 -8.40 0.70
CA ALA A 99 -5.70 -7.80 -0.63
C ALA A 99 -6.97 -6.99 -0.93
N THR A 100 -6.79 -5.84 -1.57
CA THR A 100 -7.91 -4.99 -1.98
C THR A 100 -7.68 -4.52 -3.41
N VAL A 101 -8.67 -3.84 -4.01
CA VAL A 101 -8.51 -3.18 -5.31
C VAL A 101 -7.34 -2.20 -5.36
N THR A 102 -6.82 -1.76 -4.20
CA THR A 102 -5.68 -0.84 -4.13
C THR A 102 -4.31 -1.54 -4.19
N GLY A 103 -4.26 -2.87 -4.05
CA GLY A 103 -3.02 -3.64 -4.16
C GLY A 103 -3.08 -5.03 -3.50
N VAL A 104 -2.15 -5.90 -3.92
CA VAL A 104 -1.88 -7.19 -3.27
C VAL A 104 -0.98 -7.02 -2.05
N LEU A 105 -1.02 -7.99 -1.13
CA LEU A 105 -0.08 -8.05 -0.02
C LEU A 105 1.25 -8.64 -0.46
N ARG A 106 2.35 -8.09 0.06
CA ARG A 106 3.67 -8.69 -0.03
C ARG A 106 3.69 -10.00 0.76
N SER A 107 4.14 -11.09 0.13
CA SER A 107 4.22 -12.39 0.80
C SER A 107 5.36 -12.43 1.82
N PRO A 108 5.32 -13.33 2.82
CA PRO A 108 6.38 -13.47 3.83
C PRO A 108 7.78 -13.69 3.25
N CYS A 109 7.90 -14.49 2.19
CA CYS A 109 9.19 -14.81 1.54
C CYS A 109 9.65 -13.77 0.50
N GLU A 110 8.81 -12.80 0.14
CA GLU A 110 9.17 -11.81 -0.87
C GLU A 110 10.15 -10.79 -0.29
N LEU A 111 11.19 -10.44 -1.06
CA LEU A 111 12.15 -9.42 -0.64
C LEU A 111 11.44 -8.10 -0.29
N GLY A 112 11.91 -7.46 0.77
CA GLY A 112 11.28 -6.29 1.38
C GLY A 112 10.07 -6.60 2.27
N SER A 113 9.74 -7.88 2.53
CA SER A 113 8.75 -8.27 3.54
C SER A 113 9.18 -7.75 4.90
N ARG A 114 8.19 -7.32 5.70
CA ARG A 114 8.43 -6.68 6.99
C ARG A 114 8.10 -7.64 8.11
N TRP A 115 8.95 -7.63 9.13
CA TRP A 115 8.86 -8.50 10.28
C TRP A 115 9.07 -7.69 11.55
N GLN A 116 8.31 -8.03 12.60
CA GLN A 116 8.36 -7.38 13.90
C GLN A 116 8.66 -8.38 15.01
N SER A 117 9.46 -8.00 16.00
CA SER A 117 9.84 -8.84 17.13
C SER A 117 8.91 -8.72 18.33
N TYR A 118 7.88 -7.88 18.26
CA TYR A 118 6.88 -7.67 19.31
C TYR A 118 5.56 -8.36 18.97
N THR A 119 4.86 -8.83 20.00
CA THR A 119 3.71 -9.72 19.88
C THR A 119 2.48 -8.99 19.34
N PHE A 120 2.12 -7.87 19.96
CA PHE A 120 0.90 -7.11 19.62
C PHE A 120 1.23 -5.91 18.74
N ASN A 121 0.38 -5.63 17.75
CA ASN A 121 0.46 -4.40 16.98
C ASN A 121 -0.91 -3.72 16.87
N LEU A 122 -0.98 -2.55 16.25
CA LEU A 122 -2.22 -1.77 16.13
C LEU A 122 -3.38 -2.53 15.44
N TYR A 123 -3.09 -3.59 14.67
CA TYR A 123 -4.15 -4.41 14.06
C TYR A 123 -4.76 -5.41 15.04
N ASP A 124 -4.20 -5.56 16.23
CA ASP A 124 -4.75 -6.40 17.28
C ASP A 124 -5.67 -5.64 18.24
N GLU A 125 -5.69 -4.30 18.19
CA GLU A 125 -6.66 -3.49 18.93
C GLU A 125 -8.10 -3.89 18.58
N GLY A 126 -8.92 -3.98 19.61
CA GLY A 126 -10.30 -4.46 19.54
C GLY A 126 -10.45 -5.98 19.43
N LYS A 127 -9.38 -6.74 19.16
CA LYS A 127 -9.44 -8.20 19.19
C LYS A 127 -9.39 -8.74 20.61
N THR A 128 -9.70 -10.03 20.71
CA THR A 128 -9.59 -10.79 21.94
C THR A 128 -8.30 -11.60 21.95
N VAL A 129 -7.59 -11.53 23.08
CA VAL A 129 -6.47 -12.41 23.41
C VAL A 129 -6.87 -13.36 24.53
N THR A 130 -6.57 -14.64 24.36
CA THR A 130 -6.70 -15.66 25.39
C THR A 130 -5.33 -15.93 25.99
N ALA A 131 -5.16 -15.63 27.27
CA ALA A 131 -4.02 -16.10 28.04
C ALA A 131 -4.35 -17.50 28.59
N GLN A 132 -3.47 -18.47 28.42
CA GLN A 132 -3.65 -19.84 28.92
C GLN A 132 -2.34 -20.42 29.43
N VAL A 133 -2.41 -21.41 30.33
CA VAL A 133 -1.22 -22.16 30.76
C VAL A 133 -0.80 -23.10 29.63
N GLY A 134 0.46 -23.06 29.23
CA GLY A 134 0.99 -23.85 28.12
C GLY A 134 2.44 -23.53 27.77
N GLY A 135 3.11 -24.44 27.08
CA GLY A 135 4.52 -24.30 26.72
C GLY A 135 5.43 -24.19 27.95
N ALA A 136 6.30 -23.18 27.97
CA ALA A 136 7.20 -22.87 29.09
C ALA A 136 6.58 -22.03 30.22
N GLY A 137 5.26 -21.78 30.18
CA GLY A 137 4.55 -21.02 31.20
C GLY A 137 3.15 -20.64 30.74
N TYR A 138 3.03 -19.49 30.10
CA TYR A 138 1.79 -18.93 29.58
C TYR A 138 1.88 -18.73 28.06
N GLN A 139 0.78 -19.01 27.37
CA GLN A 139 0.61 -18.74 25.95
C GLN A 139 -0.41 -17.63 25.76
N LEU A 140 -0.09 -16.68 24.86
CA LEU A 140 -1.04 -15.68 24.40
C LEU A 140 -1.56 -16.08 23.03
N VAL A 141 -2.87 -16.31 22.95
CA VAL A 141 -3.54 -16.86 21.77
C VAL A 141 -4.50 -15.83 21.20
N ILE A 142 -4.39 -15.56 19.90
CA ILE A 142 -5.32 -14.69 19.16
C ILE A 142 -5.86 -15.50 17.98
N ASN A 143 -7.19 -15.55 17.83
CA ASN A 143 -7.85 -16.31 16.76
C ASN A 143 -7.40 -17.79 16.69
N GLY A 144 -7.13 -18.42 17.84
CA GLY A 144 -6.70 -19.81 17.93
C GLY A 144 -5.21 -20.06 17.62
N VAL A 145 -4.43 -19.02 17.30
CA VAL A 145 -2.99 -19.13 17.04
C VAL A 145 -2.21 -18.61 18.24
N VAL A 146 -1.20 -19.36 18.69
CA VAL A 146 -0.26 -18.92 19.72
C VAL A 146 0.64 -17.83 19.12
N HIS A 147 0.60 -16.63 19.67
CA HIS A 147 1.42 -15.50 19.21
C HIS A 147 2.73 -15.36 19.97
N THR A 148 2.78 -15.77 21.24
CA THR A 148 4.00 -15.79 22.05
C THR A 148 3.84 -16.66 23.30
N GLU A 149 4.96 -17.06 23.89
CA GLU A 149 5.08 -17.74 25.17
C GLU A 149 5.81 -16.87 26.20
N MET A 150 5.31 -16.84 27.43
CA MET A 150 5.81 -16.00 28.52
C MET A 150 6.01 -16.82 29.80
N ALA A 151 7.05 -16.49 30.57
CA ALA A 151 7.30 -17.14 31.87
C ALA A 151 6.27 -16.74 32.95
N SER A 152 5.70 -15.54 32.85
CA SER A 152 4.74 -15.00 33.83
C SER A 152 3.64 -14.18 33.17
N PHE A 153 2.40 -14.31 33.64
CA PHE A 153 1.27 -13.50 33.20
C PHE A 153 0.34 -13.17 34.38
N ASN A 154 0.41 -11.94 34.87
CA ASN A 154 -0.22 -11.51 36.13
C ASN A 154 -1.34 -10.46 35.93
N VAL A 155 -2.09 -10.56 34.83
CA VAL A 155 -3.20 -9.62 34.52
C VAL A 155 -4.54 -10.21 34.93
N GLY A 156 -5.37 -9.43 35.62
CA GLY A 156 -6.72 -9.82 36.04
C GLY A 156 -6.73 -10.91 37.13
N THR A 157 -7.92 -11.36 37.49
CA THR A 157 -8.16 -12.42 38.49
C THR A 157 -8.91 -13.60 37.85
N GLY A 158 -8.94 -14.76 38.54
CA GLY A 158 -9.61 -15.97 38.06
C GLY A 158 -8.69 -17.03 37.42
N ASP A 159 -9.28 -18.18 37.09
CA ASP A 159 -8.58 -19.35 36.54
C ASP A 159 -8.32 -19.22 35.03
N PHE A 160 -7.27 -19.90 34.57
CA PHE A 160 -6.95 -19.99 33.14
C PHE A 160 -7.78 -21.07 32.43
N PRO A 161 -8.13 -20.90 31.13
CA PRO A 161 -7.77 -19.79 30.25
C PRO A 161 -8.56 -18.51 30.55
N ARG A 162 -7.89 -17.37 30.45
CA ARG A 162 -8.48 -16.03 30.66
C ARG A 162 -8.55 -15.28 29.35
N VAL A 163 -9.63 -14.54 29.17
CA VAL A 163 -9.95 -13.85 27.93
C VAL A 163 -9.96 -12.34 28.18
N PHE A 164 -9.22 -11.60 27.35
CA PHE A 164 -9.12 -10.14 27.44
C PHE A 164 -9.35 -9.52 26.07
N LYS A 165 -9.99 -8.35 26.05
CA LYS A 165 -9.97 -7.45 24.90
C LYS A 165 -8.67 -6.63 24.92
N ILE A 166 -8.07 -6.46 23.75
CA ILE A 166 -6.91 -5.59 23.54
C ILE A 166 -7.44 -4.18 23.27
N CYS A 167 -7.16 -3.23 24.16
CA CYS A 167 -7.75 -1.89 24.11
C CYS A 167 -6.87 -0.89 23.39
N GLN A 168 -5.56 -0.96 23.64
CA GLN A 168 -4.56 -0.09 23.04
C GLN A 168 -3.24 -0.85 22.92
N VAL A 169 -2.46 -0.55 21.88
CA VAL A 169 -1.15 -1.16 21.66
C VAL A 169 -0.12 -0.12 21.26
N ASP A 170 0.93 0.01 22.07
CA ASP A 170 2.17 0.66 21.65
C ASP A 170 3.14 -0.36 21.03
N GLU A 171 3.54 -0.08 19.78
CA GLU A 171 4.23 -1.03 18.90
C GLU A 171 5.75 -1.09 19.11
N LEU A 172 6.23 -1.54 20.26
CA LEU A 172 7.62 -1.99 20.45
C LEU A 172 7.66 -2.98 21.62
N VAL A 173 8.72 -3.80 21.70
CA VAL A 173 8.96 -4.65 22.88
C VAL A 173 9.04 -3.77 24.14
N ASN A 174 8.38 -4.20 25.20
CA ASN A 174 8.27 -3.51 26.50
C ASN A 174 7.49 -2.17 26.51
N MET A 175 6.83 -1.78 25.41
CA MET A 175 5.88 -0.67 25.44
C MET A 175 4.49 -1.16 25.86
N ASP A 176 3.58 -0.26 26.21
CA ASP A 176 2.32 -0.64 26.84
C ASP A 176 1.33 -1.33 25.89
N VAL A 177 0.67 -2.37 26.40
CA VAL A 177 -0.50 -3.02 25.81
C VAL A 177 -1.58 -3.08 26.86
N ASP A 178 -2.70 -2.43 26.60
CA ASP A 178 -3.82 -2.37 27.53
C ASP A 178 -4.77 -3.54 27.30
N LEU A 179 -4.96 -4.35 28.34
CA LEU A 179 -5.86 -5.50 28.34
C LEU A 179 -7.04 -5.27 29.28
N SER A 180 -8.23 -5.69 28.87
CA SER A 180 -9.47 -5.52 29.64
C SER A 180 -10.34 -6.76 29.66
N GLN A 181 -11.00 -7.03 30.79
CA GLN A 181 -12.09 -8.01 30.90
C GLN A 181 -13.48 -7.36 30.84
N ASP A 182 -13.54 -6.02 30.73
CA ASP A 182 -14.75 -5.21 30.80
C ASP A 182 -14.83 -4.26 29.59
N ASP A 183 -14.64 -4.81 28.39
CA ASP A 183 -14.77 -4.12 27.11
C ASP A 183 -14.06 -2.75 27.00
N CYS A 184 -12.90 -2.63 27.66
CA CYS A 184 -12.08 -1.41 27.75
C CYS A 184 -12.61 -0.28 28.66
N ALA A 185 -13.67 -0.51 29.44
CA ALA A 185 -14.11 0.43 30.49
C ALA A 185 -13.08 0.54 31.63
N SER A 186 -12.44 -0.58 31.96
CA SER A 186 -11.25 -0.65 32.82
C SER A 186 -10.19 -1.52 32.15
N HIS A 187 -8.93 -1.12 32.20
CA HIS A 187 -7.83 -1.84 31.57
C HIS A 187 -6.59 -1.88 32.45
N THR A 188 -5.71 -2.83 32.17
CA THR A 188 -4.40 -2.99 32.80
C THR A 188 -3.34 -3.02 31.71
N ALA A 189 -2.38 -2.11 31.80
CA ALA A 189 -1.23 -2.09 30.92
C ALA A 189 -0.28 -3.25 31.27
N ILE A 190 0.21 -3.94 30.23
CA ILE A 190 1.36 -4.85 30.32
C ILE A 190 2.43 -4.45 29.31
N PRO A 191 3.70 -4.77 29.56
CA PRO A 191 4.72 -4.66 28.52
C PRO A 191 4.37 -5.58 27.35
N ASN A 192 4.44 -5.04 26.12
CA ASN A 192 4.28 -5.77 24.88
C ASN A 192 5.41 -6.82 24.80
N PRO A 193 5.08 -8.11 24.94
CA PRO A 193 6.11 -9.14 25.02
C PRO A 193 6.78 -9.32 23.66
N PRO A 194 8.06 -9.74 23.64
CA PRO A 194 8.66 -10.19 22.40
C PRO A 194 7.91 -11.41 21.86
N VAL A 195 7.95 -11.61 20.54
CA VAL A 195 7.57 -12.88 19.93
C VAL A 195 8.60 -13.90 20.38
N HIS A 196 8.15 -14.97 21.04
CA HIS A 196 9.03 -16.00 21.56
C HIS A 196 8.29 -17.33 21.66
N PHE A 197 8.99 -18.41 21.31
CA PHE A 197 8.50 -19.79 21.47
C PHE A 197 9.64 -20.65 22.02
N ALA A 198 9.40 -21.41 23.09
CA ALA A 198 10.41 -22.29 23.68
C ALA A 198 10.82 -23.41 22.71
N ALA A 199 9.87 -23.89 21.90
CA ALA A 199 10.12 -24.73 20.73
C ALA A 199 9.38 -24.14 19.53
N PRO A 200 9.98 -24.06 18.33
CA PRO A 200 9.29 -23.52 17.16
C PRO A 200 8.02 -24.34 16.85
N PRO A 201 6.84 -23.70 16.75
CA PRO A 201 5.67 -24.34 16.17
C PRO A 201 5.97 -24.90 14.78
N ALA A 202 5.27 -25.96 14.37
CA ALA A 202 5.49 -26.63 13.08
C ALA A 202 5.33 -25.70 11.85
N GLU A 203 4.59 -24.60 12.01
CA GLU A 203 4.28 -23.62 10.96
C GLU A 203 5.21 -22.40 10.94
N VAL A 204 6.24 -22.35 11.80
CA VAL A 204 7.22 -21.24 11.79
C VAL A 204 8.20 -21.41 10.64
N LEU A 205 8.36 -20.35 9.85
CA LEU A 205 9.32 -20.33 8.76
C LEU A 205 10.75 -20.27 9.30
N ASN A 206 11.62 -21.15 8.81
CA ASN A 206 13.03 -21.13 9.17
C ASN A 206 13.81 -20.25 8.21
N PHE A 207 14.32 -19.12 8.71
CA PHE A 207 15.07 -18.15 7.93
C PHE A 207 16.59 -18.29 8.10
N ALA A 208 17.07 -19.50 8.40
CA ALA A 208 18.49 -19.83 8.32
C ALA A 208 19.06 -19.46 6.94
N GLY A 209 20.10 -18.62 6.93
CA GLY A 209 20.74 -18.12 5.70
C GLY A 209 20.07 -16.92 5.04
N ALA A 210 18.97 -16.40 5.59
CA ALA A 210 18.38 -15.13 5.17
C ALA A 210 19.28 -13.94 5.55
N GLU A 211 19.11 -12.81 4.86
CA GLU A 211 19.64 -11.52 5.31
C GLU A 211 18.49 -10.61 5.74
N LEU A 212 18.64 -10.02 6.92
CA LEU A 212 17.66 -9.13 7.54
C LEU A 212 18.30 -7.76 7.75
N GLN A 213 17.60 -6.71 7.31
CA GLN A 213 18.02 -5.33 7.51
C GLN A 213 17.13 -4.66 8.55
N PRO A 214 17.69 -4.16 9.68
CA PRO A 214 16.93 -3.36 10.63
C PRO A 214 16.33 -2.11 9.99
N LEU A 215 15.07 -1.83 10.28
CA LEU A 215 14.41 -0.63 9.80
C LEU A 215 14.74 0.55 10.73
N SER A 216 15.95 1.10 10.57
CA SER A 216 16.35 2.35 11.23
C SER A 216 15.90 3.56 10.39
N ALA A 217 14.80 4.21 10.73
CA ALA A 217 14.50 5.52 10.16
C ALA A 217 15.35 6.60 10.86
N VAL A 218 15.74 7.63 10.10
CA VAL A 218 16.60 8.75 10.57
C VAL A 218 15.96 9.54 11.72
N VAL A 219 14.63 9.51 11.84
CA VAL A 219 13.87 10.33 12.82
C VAL A 219 13.27 9.48 13.96
N ILE A 220 12.93 8.21 13.71
CA ILE A 220 12.36 7.31 14.72
C ILE A 220 13.04 5.95 14.55
N LYS A 221 13.91 5.57 15.50
CA LYS A 221 14.43 4.20 15.55
C LYS A 221 13.27 3.25 15.87
N ARG A 222 12.75 2.56 14.86
CA ARG A 222 11.86 1.41 15.08
C ARG A 222 12.71 0.18 15.36
N THR A 223 13.16 0.06 16.61
CA THR A 223 13.84 -1.16 17.07
C THR A 223 12.88 -2.35 16.97
N GLY A 224 13.41 -3.54 16.71
CA GLY A 224 12.58 -4.75 16.58
C GLY A 224 11.80 -4.88 15.27
N VAL A 225 12.00 -4.00 14.28
CA VAL A 225 11.46 -4.16 12.93
C VAL A 225 12.58 -4.43 11.93
N VAL A 226 12.42 -5.47 11.11
CA VAL A 226 13.40 -5.86 10.09
C VAL A 226 12.73 -6.05 8.72
N LEU A 227 13.53 -5.86 7.66
CA LEU A 227 13.17 -6.14 6.28
C LEU A 227 13.96 -7.36 5.78
N LEU A 228 13.30 -8.26 5.05
CA LEU A 228 13.98 -9.35 4.36
C LEU A 228 14.72 -8.81 3.12
N THR A 229 16.05 -8.83 3.11
CA THR A 229 16.85 -8.38 1.95
C THR A 229 17.37 -9.53 1.11
N ARG A 230 17.46 -10.74 1.70
CA ARG A 230 17.75 -11.98 0.99
C ARG A 230 16.93 -13.11 1.59
N ALA A 231 16.08 -13.73 0.78
CA ALA A 231 15.31 -14.90 1.19
C ALA A 231 16.19 -16.15 1.21
N PRO A 232 15.96 -17.11 2.14
CA PRO A 232 16.63 -18.40 2.11
C PRO A 232 16.01 -19.27 1.00
N SER A 233 16.78 -20.23 0.49
CA SER A 233 16.33 -21.13 -0.60
C SER A 233 15.09 -21.97 -0.25
N SER A 234 14.84 -22.19 1.04
CA SER A 234 13.68 -22.91 1.57
C SER A 234 12.38 -22.09 1.59
N CYS A 235 12.43 -20.78 1.35
CA CYS A 235 11.26 -19.90 1.43
C CYS A 235 10.71 -19.63 0.03
N SER A 236 9.66 -20.36 -0.35
CA SER A 236 8.92 -20.09 -1.59
C SER A 236 7.81 -19.07 -1.34
N ALA A 237 7.72 -18.06 -2.22
CA ALA A 237 6.64 -17.08 -2.21
C ALA A 237 5.34 -17.71 -2.74
N GLU A 238 4.64 -18.50 -1.93
CA GLU A 238 3.26 -18.97 -2.21
C GLU A 238 2.23 -18.30 -1.28
N SER A 239 0.94 -18.54 -1.57
CA SER A 239 -0.27 -17.73 -1.30
C SER A 239 -0.41 -16.98 0.03
N LEU A 240 -1.26 -15.94 0.01
CA LEU A 240 -1.69 -15.02 1.08
C LEU A 240 -1.31 -15.48 2.50
N PRO A 241 -0.54 -14.66 3.25
CA PRO A 241 -0.10 -15.05 4.58
C PRO A 241 -1.32 -15.34 5.47
N PRO A 242 -1.32 -16.44 6.25
CA PRO A 242 -2.29 -16.59 7.33
C PRO A 242 -2.22 -15.37 8.27
N LEU A 243 -3.34 -15.08 8.96
CA LEU A 243 -3.49 -13.91 9.84
C LEU A 243 -2.36 -13.72 10.86
N ALA A 244 -1.66 -14.81 11.20
CA ALA A 244 -0.38 -14.80 11.89
C ALA A 244 0.60 -15.72 11.15
N THR A 245 1.74 -15.16 10.73
CA THR A 245 2.88 -15.91 10.18
C THR A 245 4.10 -15.54 11.00
N PHE A 246 4.92 -16.53 11.36
CA PHE A 246 6.11 -16.33 12.17
C PHE A 246 7.35 -16.86 11.45
N MET A 247 8.50 -16.28 11.76
CA MET A 247 9.80 -16.80 11.36
C MET A 247 10.75 -16.88 12.55
N VAL A 248 11.72 -17.79 12.46
CA VAL A 248 12.94 -17.76 13.26
C VAL A 248 14.09 -17.24 12.39
N GLY A 249 14.71 -16.14 12.81
CA GLY A 249 15.79 -15.48 12.09
C GLY A 249 17.14 -16.20 12.24
N PRO A 250 18.18 -15.75 11.50
CA PRO A 250 19.51 -16.37 11.55
C PRO A 250 20.17 -16.38 12.93
N SER A 251 19.82 -15.43 13.81
CA SER A 251 20.29 -15.32 15.19
C SER A 251 19.49 -16.16 16.19
N GLY A 252 18.42 -16.83 15.75
CA GLY A 252 17.47 -17.54 16.62
C GLY A 252 16.33 -16.67 17.15
N ASP A 253 16.32 -15.37 16.85
CA ASP A 253 15.23 -14.48 17.24
C ASP A 253 13.94 -14.77 16.46
N TYR A 254 12.79 -14.70 17.12
CA TYR A 254 11.50 -14.86 16.46
C TYR A 254 10.91 -13.53 16.02
N PHE A 255 10.21 -13.58 14.90
CA PHE A 255 9.49 -12.43 14.37
C PHE A 255 8.12 -12.83 13.85
N ARG A 256 7.17 -11.91 13.93
CA ARG A 256 5.85 -11.99 13.30
C ARG A 256 5.86 -11.19 12.00
N HIS A 257 5.27 -11.75 10.96
CA HIS A 257 5.09 -11.07 9.68
C HIS A 257 4.15 -9.88 9.87
N ASP A 258 4.56 -8.72 9.37
CA ASP A 258 3.78 -7.49 9.32
C ASP A 258 3.36 -7.29 7.86
N PRO A 259 2.12 -7.65 7.46
CA PRO A 259 1.73 -7.65 6.06
C PRO A 259 1.57 -6.24 5.51
N ARG A 260 2.16 -6.00 4.33
CA ARG A 260 2.26 -4.68 3.70
C ARG A 260 1.79 -4.75 2.26
N VAL A 261 1.14 -3.69 1.78
CA VAL A 261 0.79 -3.58 0.36
C VAL A 261 2.07 -3.62 -0.47
N LYS A 262 2.09 -4.51 -1.47
CA LYS A 262 3.19 -4.64 -2.41
C LYS A 262 3.23 -3.42 -3.32
N THR A 263 4.39 -2.80 -3.41
CA THR A 263 4.69 -1.78 -4.41
C THR A 263 5.09 -2.47 -5.71
N VAL A 264 4.39 -2.17 -6.79
CA VAL A 264 4.69 -2.67 -8.12
C VAL A 264 5.05 -1.51 -9.02
N ASP A 265 6.17 -1.62 -9.74
CA ASP A 265 6.53 -0.63 -10.76
C ASP A 265 5.58 -0.77 -11.95
N ASN A 266 4.92 0.34 -12.30
CA ASN A 266 3.98 0.41 -13.40
C ASN A 266 4.37 1.57 -14.32
N THR A 267 5.29 1.30 -15.24
CA THR A 267 5.78 2.30 -16.21
C THR A 267 5.08 2.13 -17.56
N LEU A 268 5.19 3.13 -18.44
CA LEU A 268 4.63 3.01 -19.79
C LEU A 268 5.32 1.89 -20.58
N ASP A 269 6.64 1.74 -20.44
CA ASP A 269 7.42 0.74 -21.17
C ASP A 269 7.35 -0.66 -20.55
N SER A 270 7.10 -0.73 -19.24
CA SER A 270 6.93 -1.97 -18.49
C SER A 270 5.71 -1.85 -17.57
N PRO A 271 4.48 -2.00 -18.12
CA PRO A 271 3.27 -1.95 -17.33
C PRO A 271 3.20 -3.14 -16.36
N ALA A 272 2.66 -2.89 -15.17
CA ALA A 272 2.49 -3.91 -14.15
C ALA A 272 1.56 -5.04 -14.64
N VAL A 273 1.93 -6.29 -14.33
CA VAL A 273 1.24 -7.51 -14.79
C VAL A 273 0.51 -8.24 -13.67
N GLU A 274 0.84 -7.94 -12.42
CA GLU A 274 0.23 -8.58 -11.26
C GLU A 274 -1.17 -8.02 -11.02
N ALA A 275 -2.18 -8.90 -11.10
CA ALA A 275 -3.56 -8.56 -10.80
C ALA A 275 -3.74 -8.38 -9.28
N THR A 276 -4.58 -7.42 -8.89
CA THR A 276 -4.86 -7.06 -7.48
C THR A 276 -5.61 -8.16 -6.72
N ASP A 277 -6.26 -9.06 -7.46
CA ASP A 277 -6.67 -10.40 -7.08
C ASP A 277 -6.80 -11.23 -8.39
N ALA A 278 -6.97 -12.55 -8.31
CA ALA A 278 -7.13 -13.40 -9.50
C ALA A 278 -8.41 -13.09 -10.34
N ALA A 279 -9.29 -12.20 -9.85
CA ALA A 279 -10.59 -11.89 -10.43
C ALA A 279 -10.69 -10.47 -11.05
N THR A 280 -9.76 -9.56 -10.75
CA THR A 280 -9.78 -8.17 -11.21
C THR A 280 -8.55 -7.83 -12.02
N CYS A 281 -8.80 -7.65 -13.31
CA CYS A 281 -7.84 -7.09 -14.23
C CYS A 281 -7.61 -5.61 -13.93
N PRO A 282 -6.36 -5.16 -13.72
CA PRO A 282 -6.06 -3.74 -13.63
C PRO A 282 -6.37 -3.06 -14.96
N ALA A 283 -7.56 -2.46 -15.07
CA ALA A 283 -8.02 -1.76 -16.26
C ALA A 283 -7.67 -0.28 -16.15
N VAL A 284 -6.59 0.14 -16.81
CA VAL A 284 -6.25 1.56 -16.93
C VAL A 284 -6.92 2.13 -18.17
N THR A 285 -7.67 3.23 -18.01
CA THR A 285 -8.28 3.94 -19.14
C THR A 285 -7.22 4.39 -20.15
N LYS A 286 -7.48 4.15 -21.43
CA LYS A 286 -6.62 4.60 -22.52
C LYS A 286 -6.72 6.13 -22.66
N THR A 287 -5.60 6.82 -22.58
CA THR A 287 -5.46 8.28 -22.70
C THR A 287 -4.43 8.62 -23.79
N PHE A 288 -4.27 9.90 -24.13
CA PHE A 288 -3.22 10.32 -25.07
C PHE A 288 -1.81 9.97 -24.56
N LEU A 289 -1.60 9.90 -23.24
CA LEU A 289 -0.31 9.62 -22.61
C LEU A 289 0.10 8.13 -22.71
N ASN A 290 -0.85 7.21 -22.59
CA ASN A 290 -0.56 5.77 -22.57
C ASN A 290 -0.97 5.05 -23.87
N ARG A 291 -1.66 5.72 -24.81
CA ARG A 291 -2.23 5.08 -26.02
C ARG A 291 -1.22 4.28 -26.83
N GLY A 292 0.01 4.76 -26.97
CA GLY A 292 1.07 4.11 -27.76
C GLY A 292 1.72 2.90 -27.06
N LYS A 293 1.52 2.76 -25.74
CA LYS A 293 2.16 1.73 -24.91
C LYS A 293 1.15 0.83 -24.17
N CYS A 294 -0.14 1.16 -24.23
CA CYS A 294 -1.22 0.38 -23.64
C CYS A 294 -1.33 -0.99 -24.34
N ARG A 295 -1.18 -2.07 -23.57
CA ARG A 295 -1.26 -3.46 -24.03
C ARG A 295 -2.30 -4.22 -23.24
N ARG A 296 -3.03 -5.13 -23.91
CA ARG A 296 -3.95 -6.05 -23.24
C ARG A 296 -3.14 -7.26 -22.74
N GLN A 297 -3.23 -7.55 -21.45
CA GLN A 297 -2.53 -8.68 -20.84
C GLN A 297 -3.29 -9.99 -21.06
N ALA A 298 -2.56 -11.12 -21.13
CA ALA A 298 -3.13 -12.45 -21.36
C ALA A 298 -4.07 -12.90 -20.22
N ALA A 299 -3.71 -12.60 -18.97
CA ALA A 299 -4.57 -12.81 -17.79
C ALA A 299 -5.90 -12.02 -17.86
N CYS A 300 -5.99 -11.05 -18.78
CA CYS A 300 -7.14 -10.16 -19.02
C CYS A 300 -7.72 -10.30 -20.43
N ALA A 301 -7.31 -11.35 -21.15
CA ALA A 301 -7.94 -11.76 -22.38
C ALA A 301 -9.28 -12.44 -22.05
N ARG A 302 -10.29 -12.28 -22.93
CA ARG A 302 -11.51 -13.10 -22.81
C ARG A 302 -11.11 -14.56 -22.96
N SER A 303 -11.75 -15.44 -22.20
CA SER A 303 -11.66 -16.90 -22.39
C SER A 303 -11.83 -17.22 -23.87
N THR A 304 -10.81 -17.83 -24.47
CA THR A 304 -10.90 -18.35 -25.84
C THR A 304 -11.72 -19.63 -25.79
N TYR A 305 -12.95 -19.58 -26.30
CA TYR A 305 -13.77 -20.78 -26.45
C TYR A 305 -13.21 -21.61 -27.61
N SER A 306 -12.78 -22.84 -27.34
CA SER A 306 -12.51 -23.83 -28.38
C SER A 306 -13.83 -24.44 -28.87
N SER A 307 -13.94 -24.72 -30.17
CA SER A 307 -15.05 -25.52 -30.69
C SER A 307 -15.07 -26.88 -30.00
N ALA A 308 -16.18 -27.22 -29.36
CA ALA A 308 -16.40 -28.52 -28.72
C ALA A 308 -17.69 -29.13 -29.25
N PRO A 309 -17.72 -30.45 -29.53
CA PRO A 309 -18.96 -31.14 -29.81
C PRO A 309 -19.87 -31.06 -28.58
N VAL A 310 -21.09 -30.59 -28.78
CA VAL A 310 -22.13 -30.54 -27.74
C VAL A 310 -23.19 -31.57 -28.09
N ILE A 311 -23.57 -32.40 -27.11
CA ILE A 311 -24.72 -33.29 -27.25
C ILE A 311 -25.97 -32.45 -27.00
N LEU A 312 -26.81 -32.29 -28.02
CA LEU A 312 -28.10 -31.64 -27.90
C LEU A 312 -29.13 -32.64 -27.36
N ASN A 313 -29.31 -32.66 -26.04
CA ASN A 313 -30.31 -33.47 -25.34
C ASN A 313 -31.04 -32.62 -24.27
N ASP A 314 -32.10 -33.17 -23.68
CA ASP A 314 -32.94 -32.46 -22.70
C ASP A 314 -32.13 -31.94 -21.49
N GLU A 315 -31.13 -32.71 -21.04
CA GLU A 315 -30.25 -32.33 -19.93
C GLU A 315 -29.38 -31.12 -20.26
N THR A 316 -28.77 -31.10 -21.45
CA THR A 316 -27.93 -30.00 -21.91
C THR A 316 -28.75 -28.73 -22.16
N LEU A 317 -29.94 -28.88 -22.74
CA LEU A 317 -30.89 -27.77 -22.95
C LEU A 317 -31.36 -27.19 -21.60
N ARG A 318 -31.62 -28.05 -20.62
CA ARG A 318 -31.97 -27.64 -19.25
C ARG A 318 -30.81 -26.92 -18.56
N ILE A 319 -29.59 -27.42 -18.70
CA ILE A 319 -28.38 -26.75 -18.20
C ILE A 319 -28.23 -25.36 -18.83
N TRP A 320 -28.48 -25.20 -20.13
CA TRP A 320 -28.39 -23.89 -20.79
C TRP A 320 -29.45 -22.89 -20.30
N TYR A 321 -30.67 -23.36 -20.04
CA TYR A 321 -31.73 -22.53 -19.48
C TYR A 321 -31.43 -22.10 -18.04
N LEU A 322 -31.06 -23.06 -17.19
CA LEU A 322 -30.82 -22.82 -15.75
C LEU A 322 -29.47 -22.18 -15.45
N GLY A 323 -28.46 -22.41 -16.29
CA GLY A 323 -27.05 -22.15 -16.00
C GLY A 323 -26.51 -20.76 -16.35
N GLY A 324 -27.34 -19.81 -16.82
CA GLY A 324 -26.86 -18.41 -16.83
C GLY A 324 -27.49 -17.39 -17.77
N THR A 325 -28.49 -17.71 -18.58
CA THR A 325 -29.10 -16.67 -19.45
C THR A 325 -30.62 -16.57 -19.43
N LEU A 326 -31.34 -17.55 -18.83
CA LEU A 326 -32.82 -17.63 -18.85
C LEU A 326 -33.42 -17.49 -20.27
N ARG A 327 -32.64 -17.80 -21.31
CA ARG A 327 -33.07 -17.70 -22.71
C ARG A 327 -33.78 -18.99 -23.09
N TYR A 328 -34.94 -18.85 -23.72
CA TYR A 328 -35.67 -19.99 -24.26
C TYR A 328 -34.91 -20.57 -25.46
N VAL A 329 -34.56 -21.86 -25.37
CA VAL A 329 -34.05 -22.65 -26.49
C VAL A 329 -35.18 -23.53 -26.97
N TYR A 330 -35.64 -23.32 -28.21
CA TYR A 330 -36.66 -24.13 -28.84
C TYR A 330 -36.00 -25.26 -29.63
N TYR A 331 -36.53 -26.47 -29.50
CA TYR A 331 -36.14 -27.61 -30.32
C TYR A 331 -37.39 -28.26 -30.89
N ILE A 332 -37.23 -28.92 -32.04
CA ILE A 332 -38.32 -29.61 -32.75
C ILE A 332 -38.01 -31.10 -32.69
N THR A 333 -38.96 -31.89 -32.18
CA THR A 333 -38.90 -33.36 -32.21
C THR A 333 -39.81 -33.90 -33.31
N GLY A 334 -39.52 -35.12 -33.78
CA GLY A 334 -40.38 -35.80 -34.76
C GLY A 334 -40.44 -35.10 -36.12
N LEU A 335 -39.44 -34.29 -36.46
CA LEU A 335 -39.40 -33.61 -37.75
C LEU A 335 -39.35 -34.66 -38.87
N ARG A 336 -40.43 -34.73 -39.65
CA ARG A 336 -40.48 -35.58 -40.83
C ARG A 336 -39.79 -34.86 -41.99
N LEU A 337 -38.77 -35.51 -42.54
CA LEU A 337 -38.10 -35.07 -43.75
C LEU A 337 -38.83 -35.71 -44.93
N GLU A 338 -39.46 -34.90 -45.76
CA GLU A 338 -40.23 -35.34 -46.94
C GLU A 338 -39.60 -34.81 -48.21
N ASP A 339 -39.89 -35.44 -49.35
CA ASP A 339 -39.41 -34.96 -50.65
C ASP A 339 -39.88 -33.52 -50.92
N PRO A 340 -39.01 -32.63 -51.46
CA PRO A 340 -37.63 -32.88 -51.90
C PRO A 340 -36.55 -32.69 -50.82
N TYR A 341 -36.93 -32.49 -49.54
CA TYR A 341 -36.07 -32.12 -48.41
C TYR A 341 -35.72 -33.31 -47.50
N VAL A 342 -35.61 -34.51 -48.05
CA VAL A 342 -35.29 -35.76 -47.33
C VAL A 342 -33.90 -35.77 -46.65
N LYS A 343 -33.03 -34.81 -46.97
CA LYS A 343 -31.67 -34.74 -46.42
C LYS A 343 -31.66 -34.01 -45.08
N SER A 344 -31.03 -34.63 -44.09
CA SER A 344 -30.87 -34.02 -42.77
C SER A 344 -30.15 -32.67 -42.86
N PRO A 345 -30.69 -31.60 -42.23
CA PRO A 345 -30.06 -30.28 -42.22
C PRO A 345 -28.68 -30.30 -41.54
N CYS A 346 -28.37 -31.31 -40.73
CA CYS A 346 -27.06 -31.52 -40.10
C CYS A 346 -25.98 -32.00 -41.08
N THR A 347 -26.38 -32.46 -42.28
CA THR A 347 -25.46 -32.99 -43.31
C THR A 347 -25.38 -32.10 -44.55
N SER A 348 -26.21 -31.05 -44.62
CA SER A 348 -26.22 -30.06 -45.70
C SER A 348 -25.62 -28.74 -45.25
N ALA A 349 -24.88 -28.06 -46.12
CA ALA A 349 -24.35 -26.72 -45.81
C ALA A 349 -25.44 -25.65 -45.61
N TRP A 350 -26.66 -25.90 -46.10
CA TRP A 350 -27.79 -24.95 -46.04
C TRP A 350 -29.10 -25.70 -45.75
N SER A 351 -29.89 -25.20 -44.80
CA SER A 351 -31.26 -25.68 -44.57
C SER A 351 -32.25 -24.53 -44.79
N ARG A 352 -33.37 -24.82 -45.46
CA ARG A 352 -34.48 -23.88 -45.65
C ARG A 352 -35.75 -24.55 -45.16
N TRP A 353 -36.48 -23.86 -44.30
CA TRP A 353 -37.68 -24.34 -43.63
C TRP A 353 -38.87 -23.53 -44.14
N SER A 354 -39.90 -24.18 -44.68
CA SER A 354 -41.20 -23.53 -44.93
C SER A 354 -42.21 -24.06 -43.92
N ARG A 355 -43.14 -23.21 -43.51
CA ARG A 355 -44.26 -23.59 -42.64
C ARG A 355 -45.30 -24.40 -43.40
#